data_AF-Q3JX58-F1
#
_entry.id   AF-Q3JX58-F1
#
_cell.length_a   1.000
_cell.length_b   1.000
_cell.length_c   1.000
_cell.angle_alpha   90.00
_cell.angle_beta   90.00
_cell.angle_gamma   90.00
#
_symmetry.space_group_name_H-M   'P 1'
#
loop_
_entity.id
_entity.type
_entity.pdbx_description
1 polymer ?
#
loop_
_entity_poly.entity_id
_entity_poly.type
_entity_poly.pdbx_seq_one_letter_code
_entity_poly.pdbx_strand_id
1 'polypeptide(L)'
;MVRDGQTIDAFEQKTTVGQARSDTHSLPIAPAAGCAATSAAASAADAPGSGLSRTITVAPLYVEDGAVALAIDAQETLADERATPPAGAPCTFALPRRIVASHPGLNARAAQWTDWTLAERNPQLVYRVRARVVED
;
A
#
# COMPACT_ATOMS: atom_id res chain seq x y z
N MET A 1 -2.19 -1.91 6.15
CA MET A 1 -3.07 -1.39 5.09
C MET A 1 -4.44 -2.03 5.19
N VAL A 2 -5.50 -1.21 5.16
CA VAL A 2 -6.89 -1.65 5.11
C VAL A 2 -7.51 -1.21 3.79
N ARG A 3 -8.20 -2.13 3.12
CA ARG A 3 -9.02 -1.88 1.95
C ARG A 3 -10.46 -2.26 2.27
N ASP A 4 -11.38 -1.32 2.11
CA ASP A 4 -12.82 -1.54 2.37
C ASP A 4 -13.09 -2.26 3.70
N GLY A 5 -12.38 -1.87 4.76
CA GLY A 5 -12.51 -2.44 6.10
C GLY A 5 -11.71 -3.73 6.37
N GLN A 6 -11.12 -4.36 5.35
CA GLN A 6 -10.31 -5.57 5.50
C GLN A 6 -8.81 -5.25 5.51
N THR A 7 -8.05 -5.83 6.46
CA THR A 7 -6.58 -5.75 6.42
C THR A 7 -6.07 -6.57 5.25
N ILE A 8 -5.30 -5.94 4.36
CA ILE A 8 -4.75 -6.59 3.16
C ILE A 8 -3.22 -6.61 3.11
N ASP A 9 -2.56 -5.87 4.00
CA ASP A 9 -1.10 -5.81 4.09
C ASP A 9 -0.67 -5.25 5.45
N ALA A 10 0.58 -5.50 5.85
CA ALA A 10 1.17 -4.98 7.07
C ALA A 10 2.67 -4.70 6.88
N PHE A 11 3.14 -3.58 7.41
CA PHE A 11 4.55 -3.21 7.43
C PHE A 11 5.01 -3.08 8.88
N GLU A 12 6.22 -3.55 9.16
CA GLU A 12 6.87 -3.39 10.46
C GLU A 12 8.31 -2.93 10.25
N GLN A 13 8.68 -1.84 10.92
CA GLN A 13 9.98 -1.21 10.77
C GLN A 13 10.52 -0.78 12.14
N LYS A 14 11.81 -1.02 12.37
CA LYS A 14 12.59 -0.38 13.43
C LYS A 14 13.56 0.59 12.76
N THR A 15 13.48 1.87 13.12
CA THR A 15 14.31 2.93 12.55
C THR A 15 14.62 4.00 13.60
N THR A 16 15.73 4.69 13.42
CA THR A 16 16.18 5.77 14.32
C THR A 16 15.43 7.07 14.01
N VAL A 17 15.16 7.87 15.02
CA VAL A 17 14.58 9.22 14.85
C VAL A 17 15.49 10.06 13.95
N GLY A 18 14.90 10.78 13.00
CA GLY A 18 15.59 11.55 11.96
C GLY A 18 16.00 10.73 10.73
N GLN A 19 15.77 9.41 10.71
CA GLN A 19 16.06 8.56 9.55
C GLN A 19 14.78 8.02 8.91
N ALA A 20 14.73 8.12 7.58
CA ALA A 20 13.68 7.49 6.79
C ALA A 20 14.04 6.05 6.46
N ARG A 21 13.04 5.15 6.50
CA ARG A 21 13.16 3.78 6.00
C ARG A 21 12.02 3.48 5.04
N SER A 22 12.37 2.92 3.89
CA SER A 22 11.41 2.42 2.91
C SER A 22 11.28 0.91 2.98
N ASP A 23 10.06 0.41 2.80
CA ASP A 23 9.77 -1.00 2.58
C ASP A 23 8.82 -1.14 1.39
N THR A 24 8.96 -2.23 0.64
CA THR A 24 8.18 -2.49 -0.57
C THR A 24 7.73 -3.94 -0.63
N HIS A 25 6.42 -4.14 -0.69
CA HIS A 25 5.81 -5.44 -0.92
C HIS A 25 5.33 -5.54 -2.36
N SER A 26 5.79 -6.55 -3.10
CA SER A 26 5.20 -6.95 -4.37
C SER A 26 3.99 -7.83 -4.12
N LEU A 27 2.91 -7.60 -4.87
CA LEU A 27 1.64 -8.28 -4.68
C LEU A 27 1.34 -9.17 -5.90
N PRO A 28 0.73 -10.34 -5.69
CA PRO A 28 0.34 -11.20 -6.79
C PRO A 28 -0.73 -10.52 -7.65
N ILE A 29 -0.61 -10.69 -8.97
CA ILE A 29 -1.66 -10.33 -9.92
C ILE A 29 -2.60 -11.53 -10.03
N ALA A 30 -3.84 -11.37 -9.57
CA ALA A 30 -4.86 -12.38 -9.83
C ALA A 30 -5.35 -12.24 -11.29
N PRO A 31 -5.45 -13.34 -12.06
CA PRO A 31 -6.08 -13.29 -13.37
C PRO A 31 -7.58 -12.95 -13.23
N ALA A 32 -8.12 -12.24 -14.23
CA ALA A 32 -9.54 -11.91 -14.27
C ALA A 32 -10.40 -13.19 -14.25
N ALA A 33 -11.53 -13.17 -13.53
CA ALA A 33 -12.46 -14.29 -13.47
C ALA A 33 -12.94 -14.69 -14.88
N GLY A 34 -12.82 -15.98 -15.22
CA GLY A 34 -13.17 -16.51 -16.56
C GLY A 34 -11.99 -16.61 -17.54
N CYS A 35 -10.81 -16.12 -17.18
CA CYS A 35 -9.58 -16.38 -17.92
C CYS A 35 -8.91 -17.64 -17.40
N ALA A 36 -8.80 -18.67 -18.24
CA ALA A 36 -7.90 -19.80 -17.97
C ALA A 36 -6.49 -19.24 -17.73
N ALA A 37 -5.74 -19.84 -16.81
CA ALA A 37 -4.33 -19.54 -16.58
C ALA A 37 -3.50 -19.94 -17.81
N THR A 38 -3.60 -19.16 -18.89
CA THR A 38 -2.75 -19.28 -20.06
C THR A 38 -1.42 -18.62 -19.77
N SER A 39 -0.36 -19.09 -20.42
CA SER A 39 1.01 -18.57 -20.32
C SER A 39 1.15 -17.06 -20.54
N ALA A 40 0.11 -16.38 -21.07
CA ALA A 40 0.01 -14.92 -21.10
C ALA A 40 -0.08 -14.26 -19.70
N ALA A 41 -0.48 -15.02 -18.67
CA ALA A 41 -0.40 -14.57 -17.28
C ALA A 41 1.05 -14.42 -16.78
N ALA A 42 2.00 -15.13 -17.40
CA ALA A 42 3.42 -14.89 -17.16
C ALA A 42 3.89 -13.61 -17.85
N SER A 43 3.50 -13.37 -19.10
CA SER A 43 4.01 -12.21 -19.87
C SER A 43 3.50 -10.84 -19.38
N ALA A 44 2.37 -10.80 -18.67
CA ALA A 44 1.92 -9.59 -17.98
C ALA A 44 2.62 -9.40 -16.63
N ALA A 45 3.13 -10.44 -15.96
CA ALA A 45 3.99 -10.32 -14.79
C ALA A 45 5.45 -9.97 -15.19
N ASP A 46 5.84 -10.25 -16.44
CA ASP A 46 7.17 -9.99 -17.02
C ASP A 46 7.31 -8.59 -17.66
N ALA A 47 6.24 -7.77 -17.70
CA ALA A 47 6.35 -6.40 -18.17
C ALA A 47 6.94 -5.49 -17.06
N PRO A 48 8.01 -4.72 -17.33
CA PRO A 48 8.54 -3.80 -16.33
C PRO A 48 7.47 -2.75 -15.96
N GLY A 49 6.96 -2.81 -14.72
CA GLY A 49 5.94 -1.89 -14.19
C GLY A 49 4.50 -2.42 -14.14
N SER A 50 4.26 -3.70 -14.44
CA SER A 50 2.93 -4.32 -14.38
C SER A 50 2.63 -5.05 -13.06
N GLY A 51 3.63 -5.23 -12.19
CA GLY A 51 3.47 -5.78 -10.85
C GLY A 51 2.67 -4.85 -9.94
N LEU A 52 1.68 -5.40 -9.25
CA LEU A 52 1.04 -4.71 -8.13
C LEU A 52 2.07 -4.55 -7.00
N SER A 53 2.10 -3.39 -6.35
CA SER A 53 3.08 -3.11 -5.31
C SER A 53 2.58 -2.11 -4.29
N ARG A 54 3.17 -2.17 -3.10
CA ARG A 54 3.03 -1.15 -2.05
C ARG A 54 4.39 -0.78 -1.53
N THR A 55 4.71 0.49 -1.63
CA THR A 55 5.90 1.07 -1.02
C THR A 55 5.48 2.05 0.03
N ILE A 56 6.02 1.90 1.24
CA ILE A 56 5.87 2.88 2.32
C ILE A 56 7.25 3.34 2.78
N THR A 57 7.42 4.66 2.86
CA THR A 57 8.58 5.30 3.48
C THR A 57 8.11 5.96 4.77
N VAL A 58 8.74 5.62 5.89
CA VAL A 58 8.42 6.20 7.20
C VAL A 58 9.67 6.86 7.75
N ALA A 59 9.53 8.11 8.18
CA ALA A 59 10.57 8.85 8.89
C ALA A 59 10.02 9.36 10.23
N PRO A 60 10.49 8.82 11.37
CA PRO A 60 10.18 9.41 12.67
C PRO A 60 10.91 10.74 12.80
N LEU A 61 10.16 11.81 13.06
CA LEU A 61 10.68 13.18 13.11
C LEU A 61 11.13 13.55 14.52
N TYR A 62 10.24 13.33 15.50
CA TYR A 62 10.47 13.60 16.90
C TYR A 62 9.46 12.82 17.76
N VAL A 63 9.71 12.79 19.06
CA VAL A 63 8.83 12.18 20.06
C VAL A 63 8.35 13.30 20.98
N GLU A 64 7.03 13.38 21.16
CA GLU A 64 6.39 14.39 21.99
C GLU A 64 5.15 13.78 22.65
N ASP A 65 4.93 14.03 23.94
CA ASP A 65 3.76 13.59 24.70
C ASP A 65 3.41 12.09 24.56
N GLY A 66 4.43 11.23 24.48
CA GLY A 66 4.27 9.78 24.31
C GLY A 66 3.74 9.36 22.93
N ALA A 67 3.75 10.26 21.96
CA ALA A 67 3.51 10.00 20.55
C ALA A 67 4.82 10.15 19.76
N VAL A 68 4.88 9.45 18.62
CA VAL A 68 5.94 9.63 17.63
C VAL A 68 5.33 10.39 16.45
N ALA A 69 5.88 11.55 16.12
CA ALA A 69 5.51 12.28 14.91
C ALA A 69 6.21 11.61 13.71
N LEU A 70 5.44 11.18 12.72
CA LEU A 70 5.94 10.45 11.54
C LEU A 70 5.67 11.25 10.27
N ALA A 71 6.70 11.51 9.46
CA ALA A 71 6.49 11.74 8.04
C ALA A 71 6.33 10.38 7.34
N ILE A 72 5.30 10.26 6.50
CA ILE A 72 4.98 9.02 5.80
C ILE A 72 4.71 9.33 4.33
N ASP A 73 5.39 8.63 3.43
CA ASP A 73 5.10 8.63 2.00
C ASP A 73 4.65 7.23 1.57
N ALA A 74 3.59 7.15 0.80
CA ALA A 74 3.05 5.91 0.28
C ALA A 74 2.95 5.97 -1.25
N GLN A 75 3.36 4.89 -1.91
CA GLN A 75 3.15 4.65 -3.32
C GLN A 75 2.48 3.29 -3.51
N GLU A 76 1.29 3.30 -4.07
CA GLU A 76 0.45 2.12 -4.26
C GLU A 76 0.23 1.89 -5.75
N THR A 77 0.43 0.65 -6.19
CA THR A 77 0.07 0.18 -7.53
C THR A 77 -0.95 -0.95 -7.36
N LEU A 78 -2.20 -0.68 -7.70
CA LEU A 78 -3.35 -1.54 -7.40
C LEU A 78 -4.01 -2.03 -8.69
N ALA A 79 -4.56 -3.25 -8.69
CA ALA A 79 -5.42 -3.67 -9.79
C ALA A 79 -6.68 -2.79 -9.82
N ASP A 80 -7.09 -2.36 -11.02
CA ASP A 80 -8.36 -1.67 -11.20
C ASP A 80 -9.51 -2.68 -11.35
N GLU A 81 -10.10 -3.06 -10.23
CA GLU A 81 -11.19 -4.04 -10.17
C GLU A 81 -12.47 -3.60 -10.92
N ARG A 82 -12.55 -2.35 -11.39
CA ARG A 82 -13.68 -1.83 -12.18
C ARG A 82 -13.49 -1.87 -13.68
N ALA A 83 -12.30 -2.20 -14.16
CA ALA A 83 -12.09 -2.40 -15.58
C ALA A 83 -12.85 -3.65 -16.03
N THR A 84 -14.10 -3.47 -16.44
CA THR A 84 -14.87 -4.52 -17.10
C THR A 84 -14.26 -4.68 -18.50
N PRO A 85 -13.67 -5.85 -18.83
CA PRO A 85 -13.18 -6.07 -20.18
C PRO A 85 -14.38 -6.00 -21.15
N PRO A 86 -14.21 -5.43 -22.37
CA PRO A 86 -15.23 -5.49 -23.40
C PRO A 86 -15.67 -6.94 -23.65
N ALA A 87 -16.94 -7.18 -23.91
CA ALA A 87 -17.43 -8.51 -24.26
C ALA A 87 -16.66 -9.05 -25.48
N GLY A 88 -15.99 -10.20 -25.32
CA GLY A 88 -15.17 -10.81 -26.36
C GLY A 88 -13.73 -10.29 -26.49
N ALA A 89 -13.28 -9.38 -25.60
CA ALA A 89 -11.87 -8.98 -25.55
C ALA A 89 -10.98 -10.15 -25.10
N PRO A 90 -9.78 -10.33 -25.68
CA PRO A 90 -8.79 -11.24 -25.11
C PRO A 90 -8.54 -10.83 -23.66
N CYS A 91 -8.21 -11.78 -22.77
CA CYS A 91 -7.96 -11.56 -21.34
C CYS A 91 -7.09 -10.32 -21.10
N THR A 92 -7.74 -9.18 -20.91
CA THR A 92 -7.08 -7.89 -20.75
C THR A 92 -7.05 -7.64 -19.27
N PHE A 93 -5.84 -7.61 -18.71
CA PHE A 93 -5.64 -7.24 -17.32
C PHE A 93 -6.11 -5.81 -17.11
N ALA A 94 -6.83 -5.56 -16.03
CA ALA A 94 -7.15 -4.22 -15.61
C ALA A 94 -5.87 -3.38 -15.51
N LEU A 95 -5.86 -2.19 -16.13
CA LEU A 95 -4.72 -1.27 -16.02
C LEU A 95 -4.51 -0.93 -14.54
N PRO A 96 -3.29 -1.03 -14.00
CA PRO A 96 -3.06 -0.74 -12.60
C PRO A 96 -3.30 0.74 -12.31
N ARG A 97 -4.02 1.01 -11.21
CA ARG A 97 -4.18 2.35 -10.65
C ARG A 97 -3.00 2.67 -9.74
N ARG A 98 -2.36 3.81 -9.97
CA ARG A 98 -1.32 4.34 -9.08
C ARG A 98 -1.89 5.38 -8.11
N ILE A 99 -1.49 5.31 -6.84
CA ILE A 99 -1.78 6.31 -5.81
C ILE A 99 -0.47 6.73 -5.17
N VAL A 100 -0.26 8.03 -5.03
CA VAL A 100 0.87 8.60 -4.29
C VAL A 100 0.29 9.55 -3.25
N ALA A 101 0.66 9.36 -1.99
CA ALA A 101 0.15 10.15 -0.87
C ALA A 101 1.24 10.37 0.18
N SER A 102 1.17 11.51 0.85
CA SER A 102 2.13 11.89 1.89
C SER A 102 1.41 12.46 3.10
N HIS A 103 1.91 12.16 4.30
CA HIS A 103 1.48 12.78 5.55
C HIS A 103 2.72 13.33 6.27
N PRO A 104 2.83 14.66 6.49
CA PRO A 104 4.08 15.28 6.92
C PRO A 104 4.39 15.12 8.42
N GLY A 105 3.42 14.74 9.25
CA GLY A 105 3.60 14.62 10.71
C GLY A 105 2.44 13.91 11.39
N LEU A 106 2.24 12.62 11.08
CA LEU A 106 1.20 11.80 11.69
C LEU A 106 1.63 11.46 13.12
N ASN A 107 0.83 11.88 14.11
CA ASN A 107 1.10 11.58 15.51
C ASN A 107 0.61 10.17 15.86
N ALA A 108 1.52 9.19 15.83
CA ALA A 108 1.22 7.80 16.12
C ALA A 108 1.56 7.46 17.58
N ARG A 109 0.61 6.87 18.31
CA ARG A 109 0.77 6.44 19.71
C ARG A 109 0.87 4.92 19.81
N ALA A 110 1.50 4.43 20.88
CA ALA A 110 1.72 3.00 21.06
C ALA A 110 0.43 2.22 21.40
N ALA A 111 -0.46 2.83 22.20
CA ALA A 111 -1.65 2.19 22.74
C ALA A 111 -2.84 2.16 21.77
N GLN A 112 -2.80 2.95 20.69
CA GLN A 112 -3.93 3.14 19.79
C GLN A 112 -3.48 3.19 18.34
N TRP A 113 -4.32 2.65 17.46
CA TRP A 113 -4.17 2.84 16.03
C TRP A 113 -4.60 4.25 15.64
N THR A 114 -3.82 4.87 14.77
CA THR A 114 -4.12 6.14 14.13
C THR A 114 -4.38 5.87 12.66
N ASP A 115 -5.55 6.24 12.18
CA ASP A 115 -5.95 6.00 10.80
C ASP A 115 -5.53 7.18 9.91
N TRP A 116 -4.88 6.85 8.79
CA TRP A 116 -4.56 7.79 7.73
C TRP A 116 -5.20 7.29 6.43
N THR A 117 -6.24 8.00 5.98
CA THR A 117 -6.96 7.67 4.75
C THR A 117 -6.21 8.20 3.53
N LEU A 118 -5.89 7.29 2.60
CA LEU A 118 -5.23 7.59 1.33
C LEU A 118 -6.24 7.82 0.20
N ALA A 119 -7.33 7.06 0.23
CA ALA A 119 -8.44 7.21 -0.70
C ALA A 119 -9.75 6.90 0.02
N GLU A 120 -10.74 7.77 -0.11
CA GLU A 120 -12.03 7.61 0.56
C GLU A 120 -12.91 6.54 -0.10
N ARG A 121 -12.74 6.32 -1.41
CA ARG A 121 -13.59 5.42 -2.19
C ARG A 121 -12.83 4.83 -3.38
N ASN A 122 -13.35 3.70 -3.86
CA ASN A 122 -12.99 3.04 -5.11
C ASN A 122 -11.53 2.54 -5.21
N PRO A 123 -11.03 1.73 -4.28
CA PRO A 123 -11.62 1.33 -2.99
C PRO A 123 -11.28 2.35 -1.88
N GLN A 124 -11.92 2.23 -0.71
CA GLN A 124 -11.44 2.95 0.48
C GLN A 124 -10.10 2.35 0.91
N LEU A 125 -9.10 3.19 1.14
CA LEU A 125 -7.73 2.78 1.48
C LEU A 125 -7.24 3.55 2.71
N VAL A 126 -6.89 2.82 3.75
CA VAL A 126 -6.46 3.38 5.04
C VAL A 126 -5.19 2.70 5.54
N TYR A 127 -4.18 3.50 5.86
CA TYR A 127 -3.07 3.04 6.70
C TYR A 127 -3.44 3.21 8.17
N ARG A 128 -3.51 2.10 8.89
CA ARG A 128 -3.60 2.13 10.35
C ARG A 128 -2.19 2.09 10.91
N VAL A 129 -1.79 3.14 11.60
CA VAL A 129 -0.42 3.36 12.05
C VAL A 129 -0.37 3.37 13.57
N ARG A 130 0.63 2.68 14.13
CA ARG A 130 1.00 2.76 15.53
C ARG A 130 2.52 2.81 15.60
N ALA A 131 3.05 3.51 16.59
CA ALA A 131 4.48 3.61 16.80
C ALA A 131 4.79 3.68 18.29
N ARG A 132 5.97 3.20 18.66
CA ARG A 132 6.52 3.31 20.00
C ARG A 132 8.03 3.50 19.91
N VAL A 133 8.59 4.19 20.89
CA VAL A 133 10.03 4.19 21.14
C VAL A 133 10.40 2.86 21.79
N VAL A 134 11.51 2.29 21.37
CA VAL A 134 12.13 1.13 22.01
C VAL A 134 13.57 1.52 22.33
N GLU A 135 14.02 1.22 23.55
CA GLU A 135 15.42 1.33 23.93
C GLU A 135 16.15 0.08 23.42
N ASP A 136 17.42 0.25 23.00
CA ASP A 136 18.31 -0.86 22.60
C ASP A 136 18.96 -1.53 23.81
#